data_AF-A0A6P2YAK6-F1
#
_entry.id   AF-A0A6P2YAK6-F1
#
_cell.length_a   1.000
_cell.length_b   1.000
_cell.length_c   1.000
_cell.angle_alpha   90.00
_cell.angle_beta   90.00
_cell.angle_gamma   90.00
#
_symmetry.space_group_name_H-M   'P 1'
#
loop_
_entity.id
_entity.type
_entity.pdbx_description
1 polymer ?
#
loop_
_entity_poly.entity_id
_entity_poly.type
_entity_poly.pdbx_seq_one_letter_code
_entity_poly.pdbx_strand_id
1 'polypeptide(L)'
;MDQDIQNTLRRYREREIDLHQLRVWLEGERARVDAQVPRGEWLKLRRGSEAQSNGAIARLLPACIHCLGVGEPKTFASHQEYQQYTHRRDAAVANDILSEIPRPHFSSEGPDSAGAAMCCRCTHCRSIWAFVEPEKAESGSWNRII
;
A
#
# COMPACT_ATOMS: atom_id res chain seq x y z
N MET A 1 11.55 -2.21 -14.12
CA MET A 1 11.08 -0.82 -14.15
C MET A 1 12.23 0.07 -13.74
N ASP A 2 12.47 1.12 -14.51
CA ASP A 2 13.51 2.13 -14.33
C ASP A 2 13.49 2.77 -12.93
N GLN A 3 14.67 3.14 -12.42
CA GLN A 3 14.84 3.65 -11.07
C GLN A 3 14.19 5.02 -10.87
N ASP A 4 14.18 5.89 -11.88
CA ASP A 4 13.55 7.21 -11.77
C ASP A 4 12.03 7.09 -11.69
N ILE A 5 11.46 6.17 -12.48
CA ILE A 5 10.04 5.83 -12.41
C ILE A 5 9.72 5.31 -11.01
N GLN A 6 10.50 4.35 -10.51
CA GLN A 6 10.30 3.82 -9.16
C GLN A 6 10.37 4.91 -8.09
N ASN A 7 11.39 5.77 -8.16
CA ASN A 7 11.59 6.84 -7.20
C ASN A 7 10.44 7.84 -7.23
N THR A 8 9.99 8.28 -8.41
CA THR A 8 8.88 9.23 -8.52
C THR A 8 7.58 8.64 -7.98
N LEU A 9 7.29 7.37 -8.26
CA LEU A 9 6.11 6.70 -7.68
C LEU A 9 6.22 6.54 -6.15
N ARG A 10 7.42 6.35 -5.59
CA ARG A 10 7.66 6.33 -4.13
C ARG A 10 7.39 7.70 -3.52
N ARG A 11 7.91 8.77 -4.11
CA ARG A 11 7.71 10.15 -3.65
C ARG A 11 6.24 10.52 -3.57
N TYR A 12 5.45 10.11 -4.57
CA TYR A 12 3.99 10.31 -4.53
C TYR A 12 3.35 9.52 -3.38
N ARG A 13 3.71 8.23 -3.20
CA ARG A 13 3.20 7.41 -2.09
C ARG A 13 3.54 8.01 -0.73
N GLU A 14 4.70 8.65 -0.61
CA GLU A 14 5.18 9.34 0.58
C GLU A 14 4.59 10.74 0.76
N ARG A 15 3.76 11.20 -0.19
CA ARG A 15 3.18 12.55 -0.23
C ARG A 15 4.21 13.67 -0.33
N GLU A 16 5.41 13.37 -0.82
CA GLU A 16 6.40 14.39 -1.17
C GLU A 16 6.02 15.16 -2.44
N ILE A 17 5.26 14.50 -3.32
CA ILE A 17 4.64 15.11 -4.47
C ILE A 17 3.15 14.77 -4.50
N ASP A 18 2.35 15.70 -5.00
CA ASP A 18 0.92 15.48 -5.22
C ASP A 18 0.63 14.78 -6.55
N LEU A 19 -0.65 14.46 -6.78
CA LEU A 19 -1.10 13.76 -7.99
C LEU A 19 -0.90 14.60 -9.26
N HIS A 20 -0.99 15.93 -9.15
CA HIS A 20 -0.77 16.82 -10.27
C HIS A 20 0.70 16.82 -10.69
N GLN A 21 1.62 16.98 -9.74
CA GLN A 21 3.07 16.91 -9.95
C GLN A 21 3.48 15.55 -10.53
N LEU A 22 2.92 14.45 -10.02
CA LEU A 22 3.14 13.12 -10.58
C LEU A 22 2.71 13.06 -12.06
N ARG A 23 1.52 13.57 -12.40
CA ARG A 23 1.00 13.55 -13.77
C ARG A 23 1.82 14.39 -14.73
N VAL A 24 2.26 15.57 -14.30
CA VAL A 24 3.14 16.44 -15.08
C VAL A 24 4.45 15.71 -15.40
N TRP A 25 5.06 15.07 -14.39
CA TRP A 25 6.28 14.29 -14.59
C TRP A 25 6.07 13.11 -15.54
N LEU A 26 4.99 12.34 -15.34
CA LEU A 26 4.64 11.20 -16.19
C LEU A 26 4.44 11.61 -17.65
N GLU A 27 3.85 12.79 -17.92
CA GLU A 27 3.68 13.28 -19.28
C GLU A 27 5.01 13.67 -19.93
N GLY A 28 5.92 14.31 -19.18
CA GLY A 28 7.28 14.61 -19.65
C GLY A 28 8.07 13.35 -20.01
N GLU A 29 7.82 12.24 -19.29
CA GLU A 29 8.52 10.97 -19.43
C GLU A 29 7.74 9.92 -20.24
N ARG A 30 6.71 10.35 -20.97
CA ARG A 30 5.71 9.47 -21.58
C ARG A 30 6.29 8.29 -22.35
N ALA A 31 7.25 8.53 -23.26
CA ALA A 31 7.83 7.47 -24.07
C ALA A 31 8.55 6.40 -23.22
N ARG A 32 9.24 6.84 -22.16
CA ARG A 32 10.00 5.97 -21.25
C ARG A 32 9.08 5.18 -20.32
N VAL A 33 7.98 5.80 -19.88
CA VAL A 33 6.98 5.18 -19.00
C VAL A 33 6.08 4.21 -19.78
N ASP A 34 5.60 4.59 -20.96
CA ASP A 34 4.75 3.75 -21.84
C ASP A 34 5.43 2.41 -22.18
N ALA A 35 6.76 2.39 -22.30
CA ALA A 35 7.52 1.18 -22.59
C ALA A 35 7.63 0.20 -21.41
N GLN A 36 7.38 0.64 -20.18
CA GLN A 36 7.69 -0.12 -18.96
C GLN A 36 6.49 -0.34 -18.03
N VAL A 37 5.49 0.54 -18.11
CA VAL A 37 4.28 0.49 -17.28
C VAL A 37 3.16 -0.14 -18.11
N PRO A 38 2.51 -1.20 -17.61
CA PRO A 38 1.36 -1.79 -18.29
C PRO A 38 0.29 -0.74 -18.57
N ARG A 39 -0.28 -0.76 -19.78
CA ARG A 39 -1.24 0.24 -20.27
C ARG A 39 -2.40 0.50 -19.29
N GLY A 40 -2.88 -0.54 -18.61
CA GLY A 40 -3.95 -0.41 -17.60
C GLY A 40 -3.55 0.44 -16.40
N GLU A 41 -2.33 0.24 -15.86
CA GLU A 41 -1.82 1.04 -14.74
C GLU A 41 -1.46 2.45 -15.19
N TRP A 42 -0.92 2.61 -16.40
CA TRP A 42 -0.66 3.92 -16.99
C TRP A 42 -1.92 4.80 -17.09
N LEU A 43 -3.03 4.23 -17.57
CA LEU A 43 -4.30 4.96 -17.67
C LEU A 43 -4.83 5.39 -16.29
N LYS A 44 -4.69 4.52 -15.28
CA LYS A 44 -5.07 4.85 -13.90
C LYS A 44 -4.23 6.02 -13.35
N LEU A 45 -2.91 5.99 -13.53
CA LEU A 45 -2.03 7.09 -13.08
C LEU A 45 -2.38 8.42 -13.76
N ARG A 46 -2.69 8.40 -15.05
CA ARG A 46 -2.97 9.62 -15.82
C ARG A 46 -4.36 10.20 -15.60
N ARG A 47 -5.37 9.35 -15.48
CA ARG A 47 -6.78 9.75 -15.59
C ARG A 47 -7.66 9.29 -14.43
N GLY A 48 -7.14 8.42 -13.57
CA GLY A 48 -7.93 7.85 -12.48
C GLY A 48 -8.13 8.79 -11.30
N SER A 49 -8.96 8.37 -10.34
CA SER A 49 -9.02 9.01 -9.02
C SER A 49 -7.69 8.85 -8.27
N GLU A 50 -7.55 9.54 -7.13
CA GLU A 50 -6.41 9.37 -6.23
C GLU A 50 -6.29 7.92 -5.76
N ALA A 51 -7.41 7.27 -5.43
CA ALA A 51 -7.44 5.86 -5.04
C ALA A 51 -7.05 4.94 -6.20
N GLN A 52 -7.56 5.16 -7.42
CA GLN A 52 -7.15 4.37 -8.58
C GLN A 52 -5.65 4.51 -8.89
N SER A 53 -5.10 5.72 -8.70
CA SER A 53 -3.67 6.00 -8.89
C SER A 53 -2.83 5.32 -7.81
N ASN A 54 -3.26 5.37 -6.54
CA ASN A 54 -2.61 4.64 -5.45
C ASN A 54 -2.64 3.12 -5.67
N GLY A 55 -3.77 2.58 -6.12
CA GLY A 55 -3.90 1.18 -6.51
C GLY A 55 -2.97 0.77 -7.63
N ALA A 56 -2.76 1.65 -8.60
CA ALA A 56 -1.76 1.42 -9.64
C ALA A 56 -0.34 1.41 -9.08
N ILE A 57 0.00 2.36 -8.21
CA ILE A 57 1.31 2.45 -7.58
C ILE A 57 1.59 1.26 -6.67
N ALA A 58 0.60 0.77 -5.93
CA ALA A 58 0.73 -0.44 -5.12
C ALA A 58 1.07 -1.66 -5.98
N ARG A 59 0.49 -1.80 -7.18
CA ARG A 59 0.85 -2.89 -8.12
C ARG A 59 2.24 -2.70 -8.73
N LEU A 60 2.61 -1.47 -9.10
CA LEU A 60 3.89 -1.17 -9.76
C LEU A 60 5.08 -1.24 -8.80
N LEU A 61 4.89 -0.87 -7.53
CA LEU A 61 5.89 -0.93 -6.49
C LEU A 61 5.50 -2.01 -5.48
N PRO A 62 5.89 -3.27 -5.68
CA PRO A 62 5.47 -4.40 -4.85
C PRO A 62 6.00 -4.31 -3.41
N ALA A 63 5.42 -5.13 -2.53
CA ALA A 63 5.93 -5.34 -1.19
C ALA A 63 7.31 -6.04 -1.25
N CYS A 64 8.23 -5.65 -0.37
CA CYS A 64 9.53 -6.32 -0.24
C CYS A 64 9.48 -7.48 0.76
N ILE A 65 10.53 -8.29 0.76
CA ILE A 65 10.69 -9.44 1.64
C ILE A 65 10.53 -9.09 3.14
N HIS A 66 10.98 -7.90 3.56
CA HIS A 66 10.86 -7.48 4.97
C HIS A 66 9.41 -7.39 5.45
N CYS A 67 8.54 -6.69 4.74
CA CYS A 67 7.13 -6.61 5.14
C CYS A 67 6.33 -7.86 4.77
N LEU A 68 6.72 -8.58 3.72
CA LEU A 68 6.12 -9.89 3.40
C LEU A 68 6.44 -10.93 4.48
N GLY A 69 7.58 -10.82 5.15
CA GLY A 69 7.96 -11.68 6.29
C GLY A 69 7.06 -11.53 7.52
N VAL A 70 6.29 -10.43 7.63
CA VAL A 70 5.29 -10.27 8.69
C VAL A 70 4.12 -11.23 8.48
N GLY A 71 3.70 -11.39 7.22
CA GLY A 71 2.69 -12.36 6.82
C GLY A 71 2.04 -12.01 5.48
N GLU A 72 1.43 -13.02 4.88
CA GLU A 72 0.69 -12.90 3.63
C GLU A 72 -0.66 -12.19 3.83
N PRO A 73 -1.16 -11.45 2.82
CA PRO A 73 -2.48 -10.84 2.91
C PRO A 73 -3.58 -11.90 3.11
N LYS A 74 -4.36 -11.79 4.19
CA LYS A 74 -5.49 -12.69 4.46
C LYS A 74 -6.46 -12.17 5.51
N THR A 75 -7.67 -12.73 5.47
CA THR A 75 -8.60 -12.74 6.61
C THR A 75 -8.19 -13.84 7.58
N PHE A 76 -8.24 -13.56 8.88
CA PHE A 76 -7.85 -14.52 9.91
C PHE A 76 -8.89 -15.63 10.06
N ALA A 77 -8.45 -16.87 10.05
CA ALA A 77 -9.32 -18.03 10.20
C ALA A 77 -9.67 -18.32 11.68
N SER A 78 -8.88 -17.80 12.62
CA SER A 78 -9.08 -18.03 14.05
C SER A 78 -8.48 -16.90 14.90
N HIS A 79 -8.88 -16.87 16.18
CA HIS A 79 -8.29 -15.97 17.17
C HIS A 79 -6.79 -16.25 17.40
N GLN A 80 -6.36 -17.51 17.34
CA GLN A 80 -4.94 -17.87 17.48
C GLN A 80 -4.12 -17.28 16.32
N GLU A 81 -4.63 -17.35 15.10
CA GLU A 81 -3.96 -16.76 13.94
C GLU A 81 -3.87 -15.23 14.05
N TYR A 82 -4.96 -14.59 14.47
CA TYR A 82 -4.98 -13.15 14.77
C TYR A 82 -3.88 -12.77 15.79
N GLN A 83 -3.75 -13.51 16.89
CA GLN A 83 -2.71 -13.26 17.90
C GLN A 83 -1.30 -13.43 17.32
N GLN A 84 -1.07 -14.46 16.48
CA GLN A 84 0.22 -14.64 15.82
C GLN A 84 0.58 -13.49 14.87
N TYR A 85 -0.39 -12.96 14.12
CA TYR A 85 -0.18 -11.79 13.27
C TYR A 85 0.06 -10.52 14.09
N THR A 86 -0.65 -10.36 15.22
CA THR A 86 -0.44 -9.27 16.17
C THR A 86 1.00 -9.28 16.68
N HIS A 87 1.49 -10.42 17.19
CA HIS A 87 2.86 -10.57 17.66
C HIS A 87 3.91 -10.29 16.57
N ARG A 88 3.70 -10.80 15.35
CA ARG A 88 4.62 -10.57 14.22
C ARG A 88 4.65 -9.10 13.80
N ARG A 89 3.49 -8.44 13.76
CA ARG A 89 3.35 -7.01 13.48
C ARG A 89 4.08 -6.18 14.53
N ASP A 90 3.83 -6.44 15.81
CA ASP A 90 4.43 -5.67 16.91
C ASP A 90 5.94 -5.84 16.94
N ALA A 91 6.43 -7.07 16.71
CA ALA A 91 7.86 -7.31 16.53
C ALA A 91 8.42 -6.53 15.33
N ALA A 92 7.71 -6.49 14.20
CA ALA A 92 8.15 -5.74 13.03
C ALA A 92 8.16 -4.22 13.25
N VAL A 93 7.24 -3.69 14.06
CA VAL A 93 7.26 -2.27 14.49
C VAL A 93 8.45 -2.02 15.41
N ALA A 94 8.65 -2.87 16.42
CA ALA A 94 9.77 -2.75 17.37
C ALA A 94 11.16 -2.88 16.72
N ASN A 95 11.26 -3.56 15.57
CA ASN A 95 12.49 -3.74 14.80
C ASN A 95 12.58 -2.80 13.59
N ASP A 96 11.80 -1.70 13.54
CA ASP A 96 11.82 -0.71 12.48
C ASP A 96 11.58 -1.26 11.06
N ILE A 97 10.94 -2.42 10.92
CA ILE A 97 10.52 -2.96 9.62
C ILE A 97 9.22 -2.28 9.17
N LEU A 98 8.33 -2.04 10.13
CA LEU A 98 7.07 -1.33 9.97
C LEU A 98 7.09 -0.05 10.81
N SER A 99 6.44 0.98 10.30
CA SER A 99 6.16 2.23 11.02
C SER A 99 4.66 2.46 11.02
N GLU A 100 4.08 2.78 12.17
CA GLU A 100 2.65 3.11 12.25
C GLU A 100 2.38 4.44 11.54
N ILE A 101 1.27 4.51 10.80
CA ILE A 101 0.87 5.69 10.06
C ILE A 101 -0.64 5.95 10.22
N PRO A 102 -1.09 7.22 10.07
CA PRO A 102 -2.50 7.51 9.94
C PRO A 102 -3.11 6.77 8.74
N ARG A 103 -4.41 6.43 8.85
CA ARG A 103 -5.16 5.83 7.74
C ARG A 103 -5.06 6.72 6.49
N PRO A 104 -4.58 6.22 5.34
CA PRO A 104 -4.48 7.02 4.14
C PRO A 104 -5.87 7.45 3.63
N HIS A 105 -6.03 8.71 3.24
CA HIS A 105 -7.31 9.23 2.73
C HIS A 105 -7.84 8.48 1.49
N PHE A 106 -6.95 7.89 0.68
CA PHE A 106 -7.34 7.13 -0.50
C PHE A 106 -7.83 5.71 -0.18
N SER A 107 -7.73 5.24 1.07
CA SER A 107 -8.16 3.89 1.46
C SER A 107 -9.68 3.78 1.65
N SER A 108 -10.45 4.85 1.40
CA SER A 108 -11.89 4.93 1.68
C SER A 108 -12.80 4.60 0.49
N GLU A 109 -12.28 4.11 -0.64
CA GLU A 109 -13.10 3.73 -1.80
C GLU A 109 -13.55 2.24 -1.78
N GLY A 110 -13.90 1.72 -0.60
CA GLY A 110 -14.47 0.37 -0.45
C GLY A 110 -15.58 0.36 0.61
N PRO A 111 -16.67 -0.40 0.42
CA PRO A 111 -17.74 -0.49 1.40
C PRO A 111 -17.21 -1.15 2.67
N ASP A 112 -17.49 -0.51 3.81
CA ASP A 112 -17.58 -1.14 5.13
C ASP A 112 -16.38 -1.97 5.58
N SER A 113 -15.31 -1.32 6.04
CA SER A 113 -14.57 -1.87 7.19
C SER A 113 -15.04 -1.12 8.43
N ALA A 114 -16.02 -1.70 9.12
CA ALA A 114 -16.54 -1.19 10.38
C ALA A 114 -15.49 -1.26 11.50
N GLY A 115 -14.43 -2.07 11.30
CA GLY A 115 -13.33 -2.25 12.26
C GLY A 115 -12.36 -1.08 12.39
N ALA A 116 -11.89 -0.86 13.62
CA ALA A 116 -10.66 -0.13 13.87
C ALA A 116 -9.51 -0.79 13.09
N ALA A 117 -8.99 -0.10 12.08
CA ALA A 117 -7.87 -0.60 11.28
C ALA A 117 -6.62 0.22 11.55
N MET A 118 -5.59 -0.45 12.04
CA MET A 118 -4.26 0.15 12.19
C MET A 118 -3.52 0.06 10.87
N CYS A 119 -2.93 1.19 10.43
CA CYS A 119 -2.16 1.23 9.20
C CYS A 119 -0.67 1.27 9.53
N CYS A 120 0.09 0.44 8.83
CA CYS A 120 1.54 0.36 8.96
C CYS A 120 2.20 0.54 7.59
N ARG A 121 3.34 1.22 7.56
CA ARG A 121 4.16 1.40 6.36
C ARG A 121 5.48 0.68 6.52
N CYS A 122 5.85 -0.12 5.53
CA CYS A 122 7.19 -0.71 5.48
C CYS A 122 8.25 0.38 5.35
N THR A 123 9.28 0.33 6.18
CA THR A 123 10.40 1.29 6.14
C THR A 123 11.30 1.10 4.93
N HIS A 124 11.35 -0.11 4.35
CA HIS A 124 12.19 -0.45 3.20
C HIS A 124 11.52 -0.17 1.84
N CYS A 125 10.31 -0.68 1.61
CA CYS A 125 9.63 -0.56 0.31
C CYS A 125 8.45 0.41 0.30
N ARG A 126 8.13 1.00 1.45
CA ARG A 126 7.02 1.93 1.64
C ARG A 126 5.63 1.36 1.34
N SER A 127 5.49 0.04 1.18
CA SER A 127 4.17 -0.58 1.07
C SER A 127 3.37 -0.34 2.33
N ILE A 128 2.07 -0.07 2.16
CA ILE A 128 1.15 0.20 3.26
C ILE A 128 0.29 -1.04 3.49
N TRP A 129 0.13 -1.39 4.76
CA TRP A 129 -0.61 -2.54 5.24
C TRP A 129 -1.66 -2.07 6.24
N ALA A 130 -2.83 -2.68 6.17
CA ALA A 130 -3.93 -2.51 7.10
C ALA A 130 -4.05 -3.78 7.95
N PHE A 131 -4.01 -3.59 9.26
CA PHE A 131 -4.37 -4.60 10.23
C PHE A 131 -5.76 -4.25 10.78
N VAL A 132 -6.77 -5.03 10.39
CA VAL A 132 -8.15 -4.86 10.83
C VAL A 132 -8.40 -5.79 12.00
N GLU A 133 -8.84 -5.23 13.13
CA GLU A 133 -9.18 -6.03 14.30
C GLU A 133 -10.46 -6.84 14.07
N PRO A 134 -10.58 -8.06 14.65
CA PRO A 134 -11.83 -8.81 14.62
C PRO A 134 -12.92 -8.06 15.39
N GLU A 135 -14.08 -7.85 14.76
CA GLU A 135 -15.26 -7.26 15.41
C GLU A 135 -16.49 -8.14 15.23
N LYS A 136 -17.08 -8.61 16.34
CA LYS A 136 -18.31 -9.42 16.39
C LYS A 136 -18.36 -10.57 15.35
N ALA A 137 -18.85 -10.27 14.16
CA ALA A 137 -19.09 -11.22 13.05
C ALA A 137 -17.99 -11.20 11.97
N GLU A 138 -17.07 -10.24 12.02
CA GLU A 138 -15.96 -10.13 11.08
C GLU A 138 -14.68 -10.70 11.68
N SER A 139 -14.11 -11.68 10.99
CA SER A 139 -12.72 -12.06 11.20
C SER A 139 -11.83 -10.88 10.82
N GLY A 140 -10.95 -10.46 11.73
CA GLY A 140 -9.92 -9.45 11.44
C GLY A 140 -9.07 -9.85 10.24
N SER A 141 -8.27 -8.92 9.73
CA SER A 141 -7.45 -9.19 8.55
C SER A 141 -6.12 -8.46 8.56
N TRP A 142 -5.17 -9.02 7.81
CA TRP A 142 -3.93 -8.36 7.43
C TRP A 142 -3.94 -8.21 5.93
N ASN A 143 -4.03 -6.99 5.42
CA ASN A 143 -4.14 -6.74 3.99
C ASN A 143 -3.21 -5.62 3.55
N ARG A 144 -2.67 -5.75 2.34
CA ARG A 144 -1.95 -4.65 1.72
C ARG A 144 -2.96 -3.67 1.15
N ILE A 145 -2.78 -2.37 1.45
CA ILE A 145 -3.58 -1.32 0.82
C ILE A 145 -3.11 -1.18 -0.62
N ILE A 146 -4.01 -1.45 -1.57
CA ILE A 146 -3.80 -1.28 -3.01
C ILE A 146 -4.56 -0.03 -3.43
#